data_AF-A0A1B7TBC0-F1
#
_entry.id   AF-A0A1B7TBC0-F1
#
_cell.length_a   1.000
_cell.length_b   1.000
_cell.length_c   1.000
_cell.angle_alpha   90.00
_cell.angle_beta   90.00
_cell.angle_gamma   90.00
#
_symmetry.space_group_name_H-M   'P 1'
#
loop_
_entity.id
_entity.type
_entity.pdbx_description
1 polymer ?
#
loop_
_entity_poly.entity_id
_entity_poly.type
_entity_poly.pdbx_seq_one_letter_code
_entity_poly.pdbx_strand_id
1 'polypeptide(L)'
;MSELVDNKIENHAVKFVCPICKDPLSVPQSIIKCKHTFCYTCLKNWFINSIKSSNLRCPLCREIVDSEPFNNKILQSVIISFYTLFFEEDTNEGKKQLYFQRLGSDKREFEVDLKNKNLFEENFNTTGVGIVDMDDGGVMRCSSCHWEIEANDDEDEDQTECPHCGVTFR
;
A
#
# COMPACT_ATOMS: atom_id res chain seq x y z
N MET A 1 29.11 2.01 29.15
CA MET A 1 27.65 2.08 29.38
C MET A 1 26.92 2.70 28.17
N SER A 2 27.60 3.50 27.34
CA SER A 2 27.12 3.99 26.04
C SER A 2 26.98 2.90 24.96
N GLU A 3 28.00 2.06 24.76
CA GLU A 3 28.00 1.05 23.67
C GLU A 3 26.88 0.00 23.74
N LEU A 4 26.38 -0.32 24.94
CA LEU A 4 25.26 -1.26 25.14
C LEU A 4 23.90 -0.62 24.79
N VAL A 5 23.81 0.70 24.92
CA VAL A 5 22.63 1.49 24.56
C VAL A 5 22.59 1.68 23.04
N ASP A 6 23.73 2.02 22.44
CA ASP A 6 23.87 2.19 20.99
C ASP A 6 23.54 0.90 20.22
N ASN A 7 24.07 -0.25 20.66
CA ASN A 7 23.76 -1.57 20.08
C ASN A 7 22.28 -1.98 20.23
N LYS A 8 21.59 -1.53 21.28
CA LYS A 8 20.15 -1.80 21.48
C LYS A 8 19.29 -0.89 20.60
N ILE A 9 19.71 0.35 20.39
CA ILE A 9 19.03 1.33 19.53
C ILE A 9 19.12 0.89 18.07
N GLU A 10 20.30 0.47 17.60
CA GLU A 10 20.46 -0.05 16.23
C GLU A 10 19.60 -1.29 15.98
N ASN A 11 19.55 -2.23 16.93
CA ASN A 11 18.68 -3.42 16.83
C ASN A 11 17.18 -3.10 16.82
N HIS A 12 16.76 -1.96 17.39
CA HIS A 12 15.37 -1.50 17.32
C HIS A 12 15.07 -0.69 16.07
N ALA A 13 16.05 0.01 15.48
CA ALA A 13 15.90 0.73 14.22
C ALA A 13 15.45 -0.20 13.07
N VAL A 14 15.91 -1.46 13.07
CA VAL A 14 15.51 -2.50 12.12
C VAL A 14 13.99 -2.70 12.07
N LYS A 15 13.26 -2.40 13.16
CA LYS A 15 11.81 -2.60 13.26
C LYS A 15 10.98 -1.51 12.57
N PHE A 16 11.60 -0.39 12.19
CA PHE A 16 10.90 0.73 11.53
C PHE A 16 11.26 0.87 10.05
N VAL A 17 11.81 -0.19 9.46
CA VAL A 17 12.28 -0.19 8.07
C VAL A 17 11.17 -0.66 7.13
N CYS A 18 11.00 0.07 6.03
CA CYS A 18 10.11 -0.34 4.95
C CYS A 18 10.70 -1.56 4.22
N PRO A 19 9.93 -2.66 4.04
CA PRO A 19 10.43 -3.83 3.33
C PRO A 19 10.78 -3.59 1.85
N ILE A 20 10.26 -2.51 1.22
CA ILE A 20 10.52 -2.18 -0.19
C ILE A 20 11.84 -1.40 -0.32
N CYS A 21 11.91 -0.18 0.22
CA CYS A 21 13.08 0.70 0.03
C CYS A 21 14.23 0.42 0.99
N LYS A 22 14.00 -0.38 2.04
CA LYS A 22 14.99 -0.67 3.10
C LYS A 22 15.43 0.55 3.92
N ASP A 23 14.67 1.64 3.83
CA ASP A 23 14.82 2.85 4.64
C ASP A 23 13.75 2.93 5.72
N PRO A 24 13.91 3.80 6.74
CA PRO A 24 12.84 4.08 7.69
C PRO A 24 11.51 4.48 7.04
N LEU A 25 10.43 3.96 7.62
CA LEU A 25 9.07 4.18 7.16
C LEU A 25 8.68 5.67 7.20
N SER A 26 8.33 6.21 6.04
CA SER A 26 7.78 7.55 5.83
C SER A 26 6.29 7.44 5.46
N VAL A 27 5.44 8.09 6.24
CA VAL A 27 3.96 7.99 6.12
C VAL A 27 3.49 6.52 6.05
N PRO A 28 3.66 5.76 7.15
CA PRO A 28 3.49 4.30 7.15
C PRO A 28 2.06 3.87 6.79
N GLN A 29 1.92 3.10 5.72
CA GLN A 29 0.67 2.51 5.26
C GLN A 29 0.61 1.04 5.65
N SER A 30 -0.40 0.66 6.42
CA SER A 30 -0.59 -0.72 6.88
C SER A 30 -1.70 -1.40 6.10
N ILE A 31 -1.44 -2.60 5.60
CA ILE A 31 -2.45 -3.44 4.96
C ILE A 31 -3.30 -4.11 6.06
N ILE A 32 -4.63 -4.01 5.96
CA ILE A 32 -5.55 -4.45 7.03
C ILE A 32 -5.42 -5.96 7.31
N LYS A 33 -5.49 -6.80 6.27
CA LYS A 33 -5.48 -8.26 6.41
C LYS A 33 -4.17 -8.82 6.98
N CYS A 34 -3.04 -8.47 6.37
CA CYS A 34 -1.74 -9.05 6.72
C CYS A 34 -0.90 -8.19 7.68
N LYS A 35 -1.34 -6.96 7.99
CA LYS A 35 -0.69 -6.02 8.93
C LYS A 35 0.73 -5.60 8.55
N HIS A 36 1.16 -5.88 7.32
CA HIS A 36 2.45 -5.41 6.82
C HIS A 36 2.39 -3.93 6.48
N THR A 37 3.49 -3.23 6.76
CA THR A 37 3.58 -1.78 6.69
C THR A 37 4.68 -1.32 5.75
N PHE A 38 4.39 -0.29 4.95
CA PHE A 38 5.29 0.25 3.93
C PHE A 38 5.24 1.78 3.93
N CYS A 39 6.20 2.45 3.29
CA CYS A 39 6.04 3.89 3.01
C CYS A 39 4.87 4.10 2.05
N TYR A 40 4.19 5.24 2.15
CA TYR A 40 3.09 5.59 1.25
C TYR A 40 3.50 5.48 -0.23
N THR A 41 4.56 6.18 -0.61
CA THR A 41 5.05 6.24 -2.00
C THR A 41 5.53 4.88 -2.50
N CYS A 42 6.16 4.08 -1.64
CA CYS A 42 6.57 2.72 -1.99
C CYS A 42 5.38 1.82 -2.30
N LEU A 43 4.34 1.85 -1.45
CA LEU A 43 3.16 1.01 -1.64
C LEU A 43 2.31 1.48 -2.82
N LYS A 44 2.16 2.80 -2.99
CA LYS A 44 1.52 3.41 -4.16
C LYS A 44 2.19 2.95 -5.46
N ASN A 45 3.50 3.14 -5.59
CA ASN A 45 4.25 2.70 -6.77
C ASN A 45 4.16 1.19 -7.00
N TRP A 46 4.10 0.38 -5.94
CA TRP A 46 3.89 -1.06 -6.06
C TRP A 46 2.52 -1.38 -6.67
N PHE A 47 1.45 -0.74 -6.20
CA PHE A 47 0.10 -0.97 -6.74
C PHE A 47 -0.03 -0.49 -8.17
N ILE A 48 0.51 0.69 -8.52
CA ILE A 48 0.51 1.21 -9.90
C ILE A 48 1.14 0.19 -10.87
N ASN A 49 2.29 -0.37 -10.49
CA ASN A 49 2.97 -1.36 -11.32
C ASN A 49 2.25 -2.72 -11.35
N SER A 50 1.46 -3.03 -10.32
CA SER A 50 0.72 -4.29 -10.19
C SER A 50 -0.60 -4.31 -10.96
N ILE A 51 -1.08 -3.17 -11.47
CA ILE A 51 -2.32 -3.07 -12.29
C ILE A 51 -2.28 -4.04 -13.49
N LYS A 52 -1.09 -4.27 -14.06
CA LYS A 52 -0.91 -5.22 -15.18
C LYS A 52 -1.06 -6.69 -14.78
N SER A 53 -0.97 -7.01 -13.49
CA SER A 53 -1.00 -8.38 -12.93
C SER A 53 -2.31 -8.69 -12.20
N SER A 54 -3.35 -7.89 -12.47
CA SER A 54 -4.76 -8.22 -12.28
C SER A 54 -5.24 -8.45 -10.82
N ASN A 55 -4.35 -8.31 -9.83
CA ASN A 55 -4.64 -8.31 -8.40
C ASN A 55 -3.64 -7.45 -7.60
N LEU A 56 -4.15 -6.58 -6.71
CA LEU A 56 -3.28 -5.91 -5.73
C LEU A 56 -2.86 -6.90 -4.65
N ARG A 57 -1.55 -7.09 -4.50
CA ARG A 57 -0.97 -8.03 -3.54
C ARG A 57 0.04 -7.35 -2.64
N CYS A 58 0.09 -7.79 -1.39
CA CYS A 58 1.09 -7.34 -0.44
C CYS A 58 2.50 -7.62 -0.99
N PRO A 59 3.41 -6.63 -1.04
CA PRO A 59 4.79 -6.83 -1.51
C PRO A 59 5.58 -7.87 -0.69
N LEU A 60 5.19 -8.09 0.57
CA LEU A 60 5.94 -8.94 1.50
C LEU A 60 5.41 -10.38 1.56
N CYS A 61 4.10 -10.58 1.67
CA CYS A 61 3.50 -11.92 1.81
C CYS A 61 2.58 -12.34 0.66
N ARG A 62 2.38 -11.48 -0.34
CA ARG A 62 1.50 -11.70 -1.50
C ARG A 62 0.01 -11.91 -1.20
N GLU A 63 -0.39 -11.72 0.06
CA GLU A 63 -1.79 -11.65 0.48
C GLU A 63 -2.54 -10.63 -0.37
N ILE A 64 -3.78 -10.95 -0.72
CA ILE A 64 -4.64 -10.06 -1.52
C ILE A 64 -4.94 -8.80 -0.71
N VAL A 65 -4.84 -7.64 -1.34
CA VAL A 65 -5.19 -6.34 -0.77
C VAL A 65 -6.48 -5.88 -1.44
N ASP A 66 -7.59 -6.09 -0.75
CA ASP A 66 -8.95 -5.79 -1.19
C ASP A 66 -9.53 -4.53 -0.52
N SER A 67 -8.73 -3.83 0.27
CA SER A 67 -9.12 -2.61 0.95
C SER A 67 -7.96 -1.63 0.97
N GLU A 68 -8.29 -0.35 0.87
CA GLU A 68 -7.31 0.73 0.91
C GLU A 68 -6.44 0.61 2.19
N PRO A 69 -5.11 0.56 2.07
CA PRO A 69 -4.23 0.62 3.22
C PRO A 69 -4.44 1.90 4.03
N PHE A 70 -4.30 1.81 5.35
CA PHE A 70 -4.50 2.97 6.21
C PHE A 70 -3.17 3.56 6.70
N ASN A 71 -3.13 4.89 6.84
CA ASN A 71 -2.02 5.59 7.46
C ASN A 71 -1.98 5.30 8.98
N ASN A 72 -0.99 4.56 9.43
CA ASN A 72 -0.79 4.24 10.84
C ASN A 72 -0.13 5.41 11.58
N LYS A 73 -0.94 6.38 11.98
CA LYS A 73 -0.48 7.60 12.67
C LYS A 73 0.26 7.33 13.98
N ILE A 74 -0.14 6.29 14.72
CA ILE A 74 0.53 5.91 15.98
C ILE A 74 1.97 5.47 15.68
N LEU A 75 2.13 4.55 14.74
CA LEU A 75 3.46 4.11 14.30
C LEU A 75 4.27 5.28 13.74
N GLN A 76 3.65 6.16 12.96
CA GLN A 76 4.30 7.36 12.44
C GLN A 76 4.85 8.24 13.57
N SER A 77 4.06 8.50 14.61
CA SER A 77 4.51 9.28 15.77
C SER A 77 5.67 8.60 16.50
N VAL A 78 5.63 7.28 16.69
CA VAL A 78 6.72 6.54 17.34
C VAL A 78 8.02 6.64 16.53
N ILE A 79 7.95 6.49 15.20
CA ILE A 79 9.13 6.59 14.33
C ILE A 79 9.69 8.01 14.37
N ILE A 80 8.84 9.04 14.29
CA ILE A 80 9.27 10.44 14.37
C ILE A 80 9.99 10.70 15.70
N SER A 81 9.42 10.29 16.82
CA SER A 81 10.06 10.42 18.13
C SER A 81 11.38 9.67 18.21
N PHE A 82 11.46 8.45 17.66
CA PHE A 82 12.69 7.68 17.62
C PHE A 82 13.80 8.42 16.86
N TYR A 83 13.52 8.88 15.64
CA TYR A 83 14.50 9.62 14.84
C TYR A 83 14.82 11.01 15.39
N THR A 84 13.94 11.58 16.20
CA THR A 84 14.17 12.87 16.87
C THR A 84 15.15 12.72 18.03
N LEU A 85 14.95 11.69 18.86
CA LEU A 85 15.64 11.50 20.14
C LEU A 85 16.96 10.72 20.01
N PHE A 86 17.06 9.77 19.08
CA PHE A 86 18.20 8.84 19.03
C PHE A 86 19.23 9.14 17.93
N PHE A 87 18.93 10.05 17.00
CA PHE A 87 19.88 10.47 15.98
C PHE A 87 20.25 11.95 16.23
N GLU A 88 21.41 12.18 16.82
CA GLU A 88 21.98 13.52 17.05
C GLU A 88 22.80 13.99 15.83
N GLU A 89 22.99 15.31 15.72
CA GLU A 89 23.69 15.97 14.61
C GLU A 89 25.18 15.58 14.56
N ASP A 90 25.84 15.39 15.70
CA ASP A 90 27.32 15.25 15.75
C ASP A 90 27.89 13.87 15.31
N THR A 91 27.06 12.84 15.08
CA THR A 91 27.55 11.49 14.68
C THR A 91 26.78 10.83 13.53
N ASN A 92 25.54 11.26 13.25
CA ASN A 92 24.67 10.66 12.25
C ASN A 92 23.90 11.72 11.42
N GLU A 93 24.48 12.93 11.29
CA GLU A 93 23.90 14.14 10.69
C GLU A 93 23.07 13.87 9.43
N GLY A 94 23.58 13.03 8.53
CA GLY A 94 22.87 12.67 7.29
C GLY A 94 21.58 11.89 7.52
N LYS A 95 21.54 10.90 8.42
CA LYS A 95 20.41 9.96 8.52
C LYS A 95 19.13 10.63 9.02
N LYS A 96 19.25 11.49 10.04
CA LYS A 96 18.11 12.24 10.58
C LYS A 96 17.56 13.21 9.54
N GLN A 97 18.44 13.99 8.91
CA GLN A 97 18.05 14.96 7.89
C GLN A 97 17.39 14.28 6.69
N LEU A 98 17.99 13.19 6.18
CA LEU A 98 17.43 12.39 5.08
C LEU A 98 16.05 11.83 5.42
N TYR A 99 15.87 11.31 6.65
CA TYR A 99 14.56 10.81 7.10
C TYR A 99 13.50 11.92 7.08
N PHE A 100 13.78 13.08 7.69
CA PHE A 100 12.80 14.18 7.75
C PHE A 100 12.53 14.80 6.38
N GLN A 101 13.53 14.87 5.51
CA GLN A 101 13.35 15.29 4.12
C GLN A 101 12.41 14.34 3.38
N ARG A 102 12.63 13.02 3.49
CA ARG A 102 11.77 12.01 2.87
C ARG A 102 10.35 12.05 3.45
N LEU A 103 10.23 12.10 4.77
CA LEU A 103 8.93 12.21 5.46
C LEU A 103 8.15 13.42 4.95
N GLY A 104 8.81 14.58 4.79
CA GLY A 104 8.18 15.78 4.26
C GLY A 104 7.74 15.66 2.80
N SER A 105 8.50 14.92 1.98
CA SER A 105 8.13 14.63 0.59
C SER A 105 6.92 13.70 0.50
N ASP A 106 7.00 12.54 1.14
CA ASP A 106 5.94 11.53 1.13
C ASP A 106 4.65 12.07 1.76
N LYS A 107 4.76 12.90 2.81
CA LYS A 107 3.60 13.54 3.45
C LYS A 107 2.89 14.50 2.50
N ARG A 108 3.63 15.32 1.74
CA ARG A 108 3.03 16.22 0.75
C ARG A 108 2.29 15.46 -0.33
N GLU A 109 2.89 14.38 -0.85
CA GLU A 109 2.24 13.53 -1.85
C GLU A 109 0.96 12.89 -1.30
N PHE A 110 1.04 12.28 -0.11
CA PHE A 110 -0.12 11.70 0.56
C PHE A 110 -1.25 12.70 0.79
N GLU A 111 -0.93 13.92 1.24
CA GLU A 111 -1.93 14.97 1.50
C GLU A 111 -2.59 15.49 0.22
N VAL A 112 -1.81 15.65 -0.86
CA VAL A 112 -2.35 15.99 -2.18
C VAL A 112 -3.31 14.90 -2.62
N ASP A 113 -2.91 13.64 -2.50
CA ASP A 113 -3.73 12.54 -2.99
C ASP A 113 -5.01 12.35 -2.16
N LEU A 114 -4.89 12.44 -0.84
CA LEU A 114 -6.02 12.41 0.10
C LEU A 114 -7.03 13.53 -0.21
N LYS A 115 -6.56 14.75 -0.48
CA LYS A 115 -7.42 15.90 -0.81
C LYS A 115 -8.15 15.68 -2.14
N ASN A 116 -7.49 15.06 -3.10
CA ASN A 116 -8.05 14.76 -4.42
C ASN A 116 -8.90 13.48 -4.45
N LYS A 117 -8.97 12.72 -3.35
CA LYS A 117 -9.64 11.42 -3.26
C LYS A 117 -9.11 10.38 -4.26
N ASN A 118 -7.83 10.47 -4.60
CA ASN A 118 -7.16 9.59 -5.57
C ASN A 118 -6.05 8.75 -4.90
N LEU A 119 -6.21 8.45 -3.60
CA LEU A 119 -5.27 7.60 -2.88
C LEU A 119 -5.11 6.28 -3.64
N PHE A 120 -3.85 5.88 -3.81
CA PHE A 120 -3.49 4.69 -4.58
C PHE A 120 -4.18 4.64 -5.95
N GLU A 121 -4.27 5.77 -6.65
CA GLU A 121 -4.85 5.90 -8.00
C GLU A 121 -6.25 5.29 -8.14
N GLU A 122 -7.08 5.39 -7.09
CA GLU A 122 -8.45 4.87 -7.11
C GLU A 122 -8.54 3.35 -7.29
N ASN A 123 -7.43 2.61 -7.11
CA ASN A 123 -7.39 1.17 -7.25
C ASN A 123 -8.33 0.40 -6.30
N PHE A 124 -8.84 1.07 -5.27
CA PHE A 124 -9.78 0.52 -4.30
C PHE A 124 -11.22 1.02 -4.50
N ASN A 125 -11.50 1.77 -5.59
CA ASN A 125 -12.87 2.11 -5.96
C ASN A 125 -13.58 0.82 -6.42
N THR A 126 -14.44 0.31 -5.55
CA THR A 126 -15.05 -1.02 -5.58
C THR A 126 -16.10 -1.24 -6.67
N THR A 127 -16.24 -0.35 -7.65
CA THR A 127 -17.30 -0.48 -8.68
C THR A 127 -16.70 -0.81 -10.03
N GLY A 128 -16.76 -2.08 -10.40
CA GLY A 128 -16.51 -2.57 -11.74
C GLY A 128 -17.81 -2.68 -12.52
N VAL A 129 -17.73 -2.62 -13.84
CA VAL A 129 -18.85 -2.89 -14.74
C VAL A 129 -18.50 -4.09 -15.58
N GLY A 130 -19.48 -4.96 -15.83
CA GLY A 130 -19.36 -6.01 -16.84
C GLY A 130 -19.43 -5.39 -18.23
N ILE A 131 -18.36 -5.50 -19.01
CA ILE A 131 -18.34 -5.08 -20.41
C ILE A 131 -18.59 -6.33 -21.25
N VAL A 132 -19.62 -6.31 -22.08
CA VAL A 132 -19.96 -7.42 -22.99
C VAL A 132 -19.34 -7.13 -24.35
N ASP A 133 -18.46 -8.01 -24.82
CA ASP A 133 -17.94 -7.95 -26.18
C ASP A 133 -18.84 -8.78 -27.11
N MET A 134 -19.53 -8.10 -28.03
CA MET A 134 -20.45 -8.76 -28.97
C MET A 134 -19.71 -9.45 -30.13
N ASP A 135 -18.46 -9.06 -30.40
CA ASP A 135 -17.64 -9.68 -31.45
C ASP A 135 -17.09 -11.04 -30.98
N ASP A 136 -16.88 -11.20 -29.67
CA ASP A 136 -16.45 -12.44 -29.00
C ASP A 136 -17.64 -13.35 -28.59
N GLY A 137 -18.84 -13.13 -29.12
CA GLY A 137 -20.00 -13.98 -28.82
C GLY A 137 -20.67 -13.70 -27.47
N GLY A 138 -20.50 -12.49 -26.91
CA GLY A 138 -21.21 -12.04 -25.71
C GLY A 138 -20.47 -12.34 -24.40
N VAL A 139 -19.16 -12.57 -24.44
CA VAL A 139 -18.35 -12.79 -23.23
C VAL A 139 -18.33 -11.52 -22.38
N MET A 140 -18.73 -11.64 -21.11
CA MET A 140 -18.62 -10.57 -20.14
C MET A 140 -17.20 -10.51 -19.60
N ARG A 141 -16.59 -9.31 -19.60
CA ARG A 141 -15.28 -9.06 -19.00
C ARG A 141 -15.38 -7.98 -17.93
N CYS A 142 -14.61 -8.13 -16.86
CA CYS A 142 -14.51 -7.12 -15.81
C CYS A 142 -13.86 -5.82 -16.33
N SER A 143 -14.49 -4.66 -16.17
CA SER A 143 -13.90 -3.37 -16.60
C SER A 143 -12.61 -2.99 -15.87
N SER A 144 -12.35 -3.60 -14.70
CA SER A 144 -11.19 -3.31 -13.87
C SER A 144 -9.95 -4.14 -14.23
N CYS A 145 -10.14 -5.42 -14.61
CA CYS A 145 -9.02 -6.33 -14.90
C CYS A 145 -9.12 -7.10 -16.22
N HIS A 146 -10.20 -6.90 -16.98
CA HIS A 146 -10.55 -7.59 -18.23
C HIS A 146 -10.66 -9.12 -18.14
N TRP A 147 -10.72 -9.66 -16.92
CA TRP A 147 -10.97 -11.09 -16.71
C TRP A 147 -12.36 -11.48 -17.20
N GLU A 148 -12.44 -12.64 -17.84
CA GLU A 148 -13.68 -13.21 -18.35
C GLU A 148 -14.52 -13.72 -17.17
N ILE A 149 -15.76 -13.28 -17.13
CA ILE A 149 -16.73 -13.61 -16.09
C ILE A 149 -17.61 -14.71 -16.67
N GLU A 150 -17.40 -15.93 -16.17
CA GLU A 150 -18.25 -17.06 -16.52
C GLU A 150 -19.63 -16.83 -15.90
N ALA A 151 -20.70 -16.97 -16.69
CA ALA A 151 -22.04 -17.02 -16.13
C ALA A 151 -22.13 -18.29 -15.27
N ASN A 152 -22.46 -18.14 -13.99
CA ASN A 152 -22.85 -19.31 -13.20
C ASN A 152 -24.08 -19.93 -13.88
N ASP A 153 -24.02 -21.23 -14.20
CA ASP A 153 -25.17 -21.98 -14.72
C ASP A 153 -26.30 -22.13 -13.67
N ASP A 154 -26.02 -21.74 -12.42
CA ASP A 154 -26.97 -21.69 -11.33
C ASP A 154 -27.70 -20.32 -11.35
N GLU A 155 -28.96 -20.31 -11.79
CA GLU A 155 -29.83 -19.12 -11.93
C GLU A 155 -30.07 -18.33 -10.61
N ASP A 156 -29.55 -18.80 -9.47
CA ASP A 156 -29.87 -18.29 -8.14
C ASP A 156 -28.72 -17.50 -7.45
N GLU A 157 -27.52 -17.41 -8.03
CA GLU A 157 -26.40 -16.62 -7.47
C GLU A 157 -25.78 -15.65 -8.50
N ASP A 158 -26.25 -14.40 -8.47
CA ASP A 158 -25.61 -13.29 -9.18
C ASP A 158 -24.15 -13.16 -8.72
N GLN A 159 -23.19 -13.31 -9.64
CA GLN A 159 -21.77 -13.06 -9.34
C GLN A 159 -21.55 -11.55 -9.15
N THR A 160 -21.72 -11.07 -7.91
CA THR A 160 -21.62 -9.64 -7.57
C THR A 160 -20.18 -9.14 -7.46
N GLU A 161 -19.18 -10.02 -7.53
CA GLU A 161 -17.76 -9.68 -7.42
C GLU A 161 -16.95 -10.41 -8.49
N CYS A 162 -15.98 -9.70 -9.08
CA CYS A 162 -15.04 -10.31 -10.00
C CYS A 162 -14.18 -11.35 -9.25
N PRO A 163 -14.22 -12.64 -9.62
CA PRO A 163 -13.44 -13.68 -8.94
C PRO A 163 -11.94 -13.48 -9.13
N HIS A 164 -11.56 -12.70 -10.15
CA HIS A 164 -10.17 -12.38 -10.41
C HIS A 164 -9.68 -11.22 -9.57
N CYS A 165 -10.25 -10.01 -9.69
CA CYS A 165 -9.73 -8.81 -9.02
C CYS A 165 -10.48 -8.36 -7.77
N GLY A 166 -11.58 -9.03 -7.41
CA GLY A 166 -12.40 -8.71 -6.23
C GLY A 166 -13.20 -7.41 -6.35
N VAL A 167 -13.26 -6.77 -7.53
CA VAL A 167 -14.11 -5.59 -7.72
C VAL A 167 -15.57 -6.01 -7.69
N THR A 168 -16.41 -5.25 -7.01
CA THR A 168 -17.86 -5.50 -6.96
C THR A 168 -18.50 -4.98 -8.25
N PHE A 169 -19.30 -5.80 -8.91
CA PHE A 169 -20.12 -5.38 -10.05
C PHE A 169 -21.39 -4.71 -9.54
N ARG A 170 -21.78 -3.58 -10.16
CA ARG A 170 -22.95 -2.80 -9.75
C ARG A 170 -23.77 -2.34 -10.94
#